data_AF-A0A1Q3B9Y9-F1
#
_entry.id   AF-A0A1Q3B9Y9-F1
#
_cell.length_a   1.000
_cell.length_b   1.000
_cell.length_c   1.000
_cell.angle_alpha   90.00
_cell.angle_beta   90.00
_cell.angle_gamma   90.00
#
_symmetry.space_group_name_H-M   'P 1'
#
loop_
_entity.id
_entity.type
_entity.pdbx_description
1 polymer ?
#
loop_
_entity_poly.entity_id
_entity_poly.type
_entity_poly.pdbx_seq_one_letter_code
_entity_poly.pdbx_strand_id
1 'polypeptide(L)'
;SYHMCQNRAWLTTYGSISGGSVLMGNDIVCKTMGIGIVRIKCHDGAMRTLTEVRHIQNLKKTMISLGSLDSIGCVYTDGGGVLKVSKGNMAVMMGNKVNHLYHMQGSTV
;
A
#
# COMPACT_ATOMS: atom_id res chain seq x y z
N SER A 1 -5.17 -8.02 -6.01
CA SER A 1 -4.12 -7.59 -5.07
C SER A 1 -4.58 -6.29 -4.42
N TYR A 2 -4.33 -6.07 -3.12
CA TYR A 2 -4.89 -4.93 -2.37
C TYR A 2 -3.82 -4.19 -1.57
N HIS A 3 -4.00 -2.88 -1.38
CA HIS A 3 -3.35 -2.18 -0.27
C HIS A 3 -3.89 -2.73 1.05
N MET A 4 -3.01 -2.97 2.01
CA MET A 4 -3.41 -3.53 3.30
C MET A 4 -2.61 -2.89 4.43
N CYS A 5 -3.26 -2.58 5.55
CA CYS A 5 -2.61 -2.01 6.72
C CYS A 5 -3.09 -2.69 8.01
N GLN A 6 -2.20 -2.74 9.00
CA GLN A 6 -2.55 -3.24 10.33
C GLN A 6 -3.15 -2.14 11.22
N ASN A 7 -2.70 -0.90 11.07
CA ASN A 7 -3.04 0.17 11.99
C ASN A 7 -4.31 0.90 11.55
N ARG A 8 -5.43 0.67 12.25
CA ARG A 8 -6.69 1.38 12.01
C ARG A 8 -6.54 2.91 12.08
N ALA A 9 -5.68 3.43 12.96
CA ALA A 9 -5.53 4.87 13.17
C ALA A 9 -4.95 5.62 11.96
N TRP A 10 -4.34 4.90 11.01
CA TRP A 10 -3.82 5.49 9.78
C TRP A 10 -4.90 5.70 8.70
N LEU A 11 -6.09 5.12 8.86
CA LEU A 11 -7.16 5.30 7.89
C LEU A 11 -7.97 6.54 8.25
N THR A 12 -7.96 7.54 7.35
CA THR A 12 -8.70 8.80 7.51
C THR A 12 -10.21 8.63 7.27
N THR A 13 -10.59 7.57 6.57
CA THR A 13 -11.97 7.10 6.43
C THR A 13 -12.03 5.65 6.89
N TYR A 14 -13.17 5.20 7.40
CA TYR A 14 -13.31 3.82 7.85
C TYR A 14 -14.72 3.30 7.61
N GLY A 15 -14.86 2.45 6.59
CA GLY A 15 -16.07 1.70 6.30
C GLY A 15 -15.96 0.25 6.75
N SER A 16 -17.09 -0.35 7.13
CA SER A 16 -17.20 -1.80 7.23
C SER A 16 -17.33 -2.40 5.82
N ILE A 17 -16.81 -3.61 5.63
CA ILE A 17 -17.05 -4.42 4.43
C ILE A 17 -17.73 -5.72 4.86
N SER A 18 -18.83 -6.09 4.22
CA SER A 18 -19.46 -7.39 4.43
C SER A 18 -18.62 -8.48 3.75
N GLY A 19 -18.21 -9.51 4.49
CA GLY A 19 -17.63 -10.72 3.90
C GLY A 19 -16.25 -10.59 3.24
N GLY A 20 -15.44 -9.58 3.58
CA GLY A 20 -14.08 -9.45 3.03
C GLY A 20 -13.05 -10.36 3.71
N SER A 21 -12.27 -11.11 2.92
CA SER A 21 -11.10 -11.84 3.39
C SER A 21 -9.95 -11.78 2.38
N VAL A 22 -8.74 -12.11 2.84
CA VAL A 22 -7.53 -12.20 2.03
C VAL A 22 -6.83 -13.52 2.33
N LEU A 23 -6.56 -14.32 1.30
CA LEU A 23 -5.69 -15.49 1.40
C LEU A 23 -4.23 -15.01 1.42
N MET A 24 -3.52 -15.34 2.50
CA MET A 24 -2.12 -14.96 2.69
C MET A 24 -1.18 -15.99 2.03
N GLY A 25 0.09 -15.62 1.84
CA GLY A 25 1.09 -16.51 1.23
C GLY A 25 1.45 -17.76 2.04
N ASN A 26 0.93 -17.88 3.27
CA ASN A 26 1.02 -19.08 4.10
C ASN A 26 -0.31 -19.84 4.18
N ASP A 27 -1.20 -19.64 3.20
CA ASP A 27 -2.52 -20.25 3.07
C ASP A 27 -3.52 -19.93 4.20
N ILE A 28 -3.17 -19.03 5.10
CA ILE A 28 -4.09 -18.54 6.13
C ILE A 28 -5.02 -17.49 5.53
N VAL A 29 -6.33 -17.69 5.69
CA VAL A 29 -7.33 -16.68 5.35
C VAL A 29 -7.46 -15.67 6.47
N CYS A 30 -7.18 -14.40 6.17
CA CYS A 30 -7.31 -13.29 7.11
C CYS A 30 -8.57 -12.48 6.82
N LYS A 31 -9.36 -12.19 7.85
CA LYS A 31 -10.57 -11.35 7.73
C LYS A 31 -10.19 -9.88 7.53
N THR A 32 -10.86 -9.22 6.59
CA THR A 32 -10.81 -7.76 6.44
C THR A 32 -11.74 -7.14 7.48
N MET A 33 -11.20 -6.31 8.37
CA MET A 33 -11.94 -5.68 9.47
C MET A 33 -12.59 -4.36 9.07
N GLY A 34 -12.13 -3.76 7.97
CA GLY A 34 -12.67 -2.54 7.40
C GLY A 34 -11.86 -2.09 6.20
N ILE A 35 -12.31 -1.03 5.56
CA ILE A 35 -11.68 -0.44 4.38
C ILE A 35 -11.67 1.08 4.51
N GLY A 36 -10.68 1.73 3.93
CA GLY A 36 -10.63 3.18 3.93
C GLY A 36 -9.44 3.75 3.19
N ILE A 37 -9.16 5.00 3.51
CA ILE A 37 -8.17 5.81 2.83
C ILE A 37 -6.97 6.05 3.74
N VAL A 38 -5.76 5.87 3.22
CA VAL A 38 -4.52 6.25 3.92
C VAL A 38 -3.85 7.41 3.19
N ARG A 39 -3.45 8.43 3.94
CA ARG A 39 -2.64 9.55 3.41
C ARG A 39 -1.17 9.29 3.70
N ILE A 40 -0.34 9.52 2.69
CA ILE A 40 1.10 9.36 2.78
C ILE A 40 1.80 10.61 2.28
N LYS A 41 2.91 10.94 2.90
CA LYS A 41 3.88 11.92 2.40
C LYS A 41 4.99 11.17 1.69
N CYS A 42 5.22 11.47 0.42
CA CYS A 42 6.26 10.81 -0.37
C CYS A 42 7.61 11.55 -0.30
N HIS A 43 8.64 10.93 -0.88
CA HIS A 43 10.01 11.46 -0.97
C HIS A 43 10.13 12.91 -1.50
N ASP A 44 9.20 13.32 -2.38
CA ASP A 44 9.10 14.65 -2.98
C ASP A 44 8.37 15.66 -2.07
N GLY A 45 7.96 15.23 -0.88
CA GLY A 45 7.16 16.02 0.05
C GLY A 45 5.67 16.09 -0.31
N ALA A 46 5.26 15.53 -1.45
CA ALA A 46 3.87 15.56 -1.89
C ALA A 46 3.01 14.63 -1.04
N MET A 47 1.79 15.10 -0.73
CA MET A 47 0.77 14.28 -0.09
C MET A 47 0.04 13.47 -1.15
N ARG A 48 -0.03 12.15 -0.95
CA ARG A 48 -0.73 11.22 -1.84
C ARG A 48 -1.69 10.35 -1.04
N THR A 49 -2.67 9.82 -1.75
CA THR A 49 -3.78 9.08 -1.18
C THR A 49 -3.77 7.66 -1.71
N LEU A 50 -3.76 6.68 -0.82
CA LEU A 50 -4.08 5.29 -1.13
C LEU A 50 -5.54 5.06 -0.78
N THR A 51 -6.34 4.68 -1.77
CA THR A 51 -7.75 4.32 -1.60
C THR A 51 -7.92 2.82 -1.43
N GLU A 52 -9.10 2.38 -0.98
CA GLU A 52 -9.44 0.95 -0.86
C GLU A 52 -8.42 0.15 -0.02
N VAL A 53 -7.85 0.78 1.01
CA VAL A 53 -6.88 0.14 1.92
C VAL A 53 -7.62 -0.75 2.90
N ARG A 54 -7.34 -2.05 2.85
CA ARG A 54 -7.97 -3.05 3.71
C ARG A 54 -7.27 -3.11 5.06
N HIS A 55 -8.03 -2.93 6.13
CA HIS A 55 -7.55 -3.10 7.50
C HIS A 55 -7.56 -4.58 7.89
N ILE A 56 -6.39 -5.14 8.22
CA ILE A 56 -6.21 -6.54 8.62
C ILE A 56 -5.32 -6.60 9.88
N GLN A 57 -5.87 -7.06 11.00
CA GLN A 57 -5.20 -7.02 12.32
C GLN A 57 -3.93 -7.88 12.42
N ASN A 58 -3.86 -8.99 11.66
CA ASN A 58 -2.78 -9.98 11.76
C ASN A 58 -1.62 -9.74 10.78
N LEU A 59 -1.48 -8.53 10.25
CA LEU A 59 -0.35 -8.17 9.39
C LEU A 59 0.85 -7.70 10.19
N LYS A 60 2.07 -8.12 9.83
CA LYS A 60 3.31 -7.60 10.43
C LYS A 60 3.74 -6.24 9.86
N LYS A 61 3.36 -5.95 8.61
CA LYS A 61 3.72 -4.73 7.89
C LYS A 61 2.55 -4.30 7.00
N THR A 62 2.40 -3.00 6.80
CA THR A 62 1.53 -2.43 5.77
C THR A 62 2.08 -2.75 4.39
N MET A 63 1.21 -3.15 3.47
CA MET A 63 1.55 -3.51 2.09
C MET A 63 0.90 -2.54 1.11
N ILE A 64 1.70 -2.02 0.19
CA ILE A 64 1.23 -1.23 -0.94
C ILE A 64 1.26 -2.14 -2.16
N SER A 65 0.09 -2.47 -2.70
CA SER A 65 -0.01 -3.33 -3.87
C SER A 65 0.42 -2.60 -5.14
N LEU A 66 1.40 -3.17 -5.85
CA LEU A 66 1.75 -2.74 -7.21
C LEU A 66 0.61 -3.00 -8.20
N GLY A 67 -0.14 -4.10 -8.04
CA GLY A 67 -1.31 -4.37 -8.89
C GLY A 67 -2.45 -3.36 -8.70
N SER A 68 -2.66 -2.86 -7.48
CA SER A 68 -3.60 -1.75 -7.25
C SER A 68 -3.12 -0.45 -7.91
N LEU A 69 -1.82 -0.18 -7.87
CA LEU A 69 -1.24 0.99 -8.54
C LEU A 69 -1.30 0.88 -10.07
N ASP A 70 -1.02 -0.30 -10.61
CA ASP A 70 -1.15 -0.63 -12.03
C ASP A 70 -2.59 -0.40 -12.53
N SER A 71 -3.59 -0.84 -11.77
CA SER A 71 -5.00 -0.65 -12.12
C SER A 71 -5.45 0.82 -12.23
N ILE A 72 -4.69 1.76 -11.64
CA ILE A 72 -4.95 3.21 -11.74
C ILE A 72 -4.00 3.92 -12.72
N GLY A 73 -3.30 3.15 -13.56
CA GLY A 73 -2.41 3.63 -14.62
C GLY A 73 -1.01 4.02 -14.15
N CYS A 74 -0.55 3.50 -13.01
CA CYS A 74 0.84 3.68 -12.59
C CYS A 74 1.73 2.61 -13.23
N VAL A 75 2.92 3.00 -13.64
CA VAL A 75 3.98 2.09 -14.08
C VAL A 75 5.04 2.00 -12.99
N TYR A 76 5.57 0.82 -12.75
CA TYR A 76 6.69 0.63 -11.83
C TYR A 76 7.91 0.08 -12.55
N THR A 77 9.08 0.61 -12.19
CA THR A 77 10.38 0.10 -12.61
C THR A 77 11.23 -0.21 -11.40
N ASP A 78 12.07 -1.23 -11.50
CA ASP A 78 13.03 -1.56 -10.47
C ASP A 78 14.44 -1.74 -11.05
N GLY A 79 15.45 -1.42 -10.24
CA GLY A 79 16.85 -1.51 -10.63
C GLY A 79 17.77 -0.86 -9.60
N GLY A 80 18.98 -1.40 -9.42
CA GLY A 80 19.95 -0.84 -8.48
C GLY A 80 19.48 -0.77 -7.02
N GLY A 81 18.50 -1.60 -6.64
CA GLY A 81 17.91 -1.58 -5.30
C GLY A 81 16.82 -0.52 -5.09
N VAL A 82 16.40 0.19 -6.13
CA VAL A 82 15.33 1.20 -6.08
C VAL A 82 14.11 0.70 -6.84
N LEU A 83 12.93 0.93 -6.28
CA LEU A 83 11.63 0.81 -6.95
C LEU A 83 11.10 2.23 -7.19
N LYS A 84 10.75 2.54 -8.43
CA LYS A 84 10.13 3.80 -8.82
C LYS A 84 8.76 3.52 -9.40
N VAL A 85 7.73 4.11 -8.80
CA VAL A 85 6.37 4.12 -9.33
C VAL A 85 6.12 5.48 -9.96
N SER A 86 5.61 5.51 -11.19
CA SER A 86 5.36 6.72 -11.96
C SER A 86 3.94 6.72 -12.53
N LYS A 87 3.38 7.91 -12.75
CA LYS A 87 2.13 8.10 -13.51
C LYS A 87 2.41 9.13 -14.60
N GLY A 88 2.44 8.68 -15.85
CA GLY A 88 3.06 9.44 -16.93
C GLY A 88 4.54 9.73 -16.63
N ASN A 89 4.98 10.96 -16.86
CA ASN A 89 6.38 11.37 -16.66
C ASN A 89 6.73 11.70 -15.20
N MET A 90 5.75 11.65 -14.28
CA MET A 90 5.93 12.01 -12.89
C MET A 90 6.20 10.78 -12.02
N ALA A 91 7.29 10.80 -11.26
CA ALA A 91 7.52 9.86 -10.17
C ALA A 91 6.51 10.14 -9.05
N VAL A 92 5.72 9.13 -8.66
CA VAL A 92 4.68 9.27 -7.62
C VAL A 92 5.04 8.57 -6.32
N MET A 93 5.90 7.57 -6.36
CA MET A 93 6.38 6.88 -5.17
C MET A 93 7.76 6.29 -5.46
N MET A 94 8.63 6.26 -4.46
CA MET A 94 9.89 5.54 -4.53
C MET A 94 10.00 4.59 -3.34
N GLY A 95 10.78 3.54 -3.49
CA GLY A 95 11.09 2.61 -2.41
C GLY A 95 12.50 2.06 -2.54
N ASN A 96 13.12 1.74 -1.40
CA ASN A 96 14.45 1.14 -1.32
C ASN A 96 14.33 -0.34 -0.94
N LYS A 97 15.10 -1.19 -1.60
CA LYS A 97 15.15 -2.61 -1.32
C LYS A 97 15.92 -2.86 -0.02
N VAL A 98 15.27 -3.53 0.93
CA VAL A 98 15.85 -4.00 2.20
C VAL A 98 15.44 -5.46 2.38
N ASN A 99 16.41 -6.37 2.49
CA ASN A 99 16.16 -7.82 2.69
C ASN A 99 15.07 -8.38 1.75
N HIS A 100 15.11 -7.99 0.47
CA HIS A 100 14.17 -8.40 -0.60
C HIS A 100 12.82 -7.67 -0.68
N LEU A 101 12.48 -6.77 0.24
CA LEU A 101 11.26 -5.95 0.17
C LEU A 101 11.59 -4.50 -0.14
N TYR A 102 10.74 -3.85 -0.93
CA TYR A 102 10.83 -2.40 -1.14
C TYR A 102 10.10 -1.66 -0.02
N HIS A 103 10.87 -0.93 0.77
CA HIS A 103 10.36 -0.02 1.78
C HIS A 103 10.11 1.34 1.13
N MET A 104 8.87 1.83 1.20
CA MET A 104 8.49 3.12 0.64
C MET A 104 9.30 4.27 1.27
N GLN A 105 9.82 5.17 0.44
CA GLN A 105 10.47 6.40 0.88
C GLN A 105 9.41 7.47 1.17
N GLY A 106 9.10 7.64 2.45
CA GLY A 106 8.06 8.55 2.91
C GLY A 106 7.51 8.14 4.27
N SER A 107 6.38 8.72 4.65
CA SER A 107 5.72 8.43 5.93
C SER A 107 4.20 8.45 5.77
N THR A 108 3.50 7.73 6.65
CA THR A 108 2.08 7.98 6.90
C THR A 108 1.93 9.31 7.65
N VAL A 109 0.80 9.97 7.48
CA VAL A 109 0.43 11.21 8.20
C VAL A 109 -0.74 10.94 9.11
#